data_AF-A0A379ESH2-F1
#
_entry.id   AF-A0A379ESH2-F1
#
_cell.length_a   1.000
_cell.length_b   1.000
_cell.length_c   1.000
_cell.angle_alpha   90.00
_cell.angle_beta   90.00
_cell.angle_gamma   90.00
#
_symmetry.space_group_name_H-M   'P 1'
#
loop_
_entity.id
_entity.type
_entity.pdbx_description
1 polymer ?
#
loop_
_entity_poly.entity_id
_entity_poly.type
_entity_poly.pdbx_seq_one_letter_code
_entity_poly.pdbx_strand_id
1 'polypeptide(L)'
;MNIKFSAVELTGKSRSHLVPLPCPISTQHFLHKDSVKAFQGLQQCALKQGFNLQPASSFRDFQRQQLIWNSKFRGQRKVHDDHGNPLDLSRLSDWQKAQAILRWSALPGASRHHWGSEVDVFDPNLLPTNHQLQLEPWEYAQGGYFFELSEWLQLNIAQFDFALPFTNLLTDKQIGHEPWHISYLPIAQYAMQQFSPELLLQSWQDEEIAGKVALQQHLDDIFQRFLI
;
A
#
# COMPACT_ATOMS: atom_id res chain seq x y z
N MET A 1 18.30 0.22 15.82
CA MET A 1 18.97 -0.14 14.55
C MET A 1 19.00 1.13 13.71
N ASN A 2 20.12 1.59 13.15
CA ASN A 2 20.14 2.78 12.30
C ASN A 2 20.10 2.34 10.84
N ILE A 3 18.92 2.36 10.22
CA ILE A 3 18.71 1.84 8.86
C ILE A 3 18.84 3.01 7.90
N LYS A 4 19.74 2.87 6.93
CA LYS A 4 19.94 3.86 5.87
C LYS A 4 19.55 3.24 4.54
N PHE A 5 18.53 3.80 3.91
CA PHE A 5 18.11 3.40 2.58
C PHE A 5 18.87 4.21 1.53
N SER A 6 19.14 3.60 0.39
CA SER A 6 19.48 4.32 -0.83
C SER A 6 18.22 4.92 -1.48
N ALA A 7 18.41 5.95 -2.30
CA ALA A 7 17.32 6.59 -3.05
C ALA A 7 16.54 5.59 -3.91
N VAL A 8 17.23 4.62 -4.51
CA VAL A 8 16.61 3.58 -5.36
C VAL A 8 15.81 2.55 -4.55
N GLU A 9 16.17 2.30 -3.29
CA GLU A 9 15.37 1.43 -2.41
C GLU A 9 14.10 2.15 -1.93
N LEU A 10 14.21 3.42 -1.51
CA LEU A 10 13.07 4.22 -1.07
C LEU A 10 12.00 4.41 -2.16
N THR A 11 12.43 4.43 -3.42
CA THR A 11 11.58 4.65 -4.59
C THR A 11 11.21 3.34 -5.30
N GLY A 12 11.57 2.19 -4.75
CA GLY A 12 11.20 0.87 -5.30
C GLY A 12 11.91 0.51 -6.60
N LYS A 13 12.95 1.25 -6.99
CA LYS A 13 13.83 0.94 -8.13
C LYS A 13 14.88 -0.13 -7.80
N SER A 14 15.02 -0.51 -6.52
CA SER A 14 15.87 -1.61 -6.06
C SER A 14 15.13 -2.55 -5.11
N ARG A 15 15.63 -3.79 -5.02
CA ARG A 15 15.20 -4.83 -4.09
C ARG A 15 16.32 -5.25 -3.12
N SER A 16 17.45 -4.54 -3.10
CA SER A 16 18.66 -4.91 -2.35
C SER A 16 18.46 -5.04 -0.84
N HIS A 17 17.48 -4.34 -0.28
CA HIS A 17 17.10 -4.37 1.14
C HIS A 17 16.13 -5.50 1.50
N LEU A 18 15.70 -6.31 0.53
CA LEU A 18 14.62 -7.27 0.70
C LEU A 18 15.11 -8.72 0.75
N VAL A 19 14.31 -9.54 1.42
CA VAL A 19 14.41 -11.00 1.40
C VAL A 19 13.04 -11.60 1.04
N PRO A 20 12.99 -12.82 0.49
CA PRO A 20 11.73 -13.50 0.23
C PRO A 20 10.90 -13.65 1.52
N LEU A 21 9.60 -13.40 1.43
CA LEU A 21 8.64 -13.77 2.46
C LEU A 21 8.07 -15.15 2.09
N PRO A 22 8.33 -16.20 2.90
CA PRO A 22 7.74 -17.51 2.64
C PRO A 22 6.22 -17.44 2.68
N CYS A 23 5.59 -17.86 1.59
CA CYS A 23 4.14 -17.87 1.46
C CYS A 23 3.71 -19.09 0.65
N PRO A 24 2.73 -19.88 1.13
CA PRO A 24 2.31 -21.11 0.46
C PRO A 24 1.59 -20.86 -0.88
N ILE A 25 1.01 -19.68 -1.07
CA ILE A 25 0.18 -19.34 -2.25
C ILE A 25 0.95 -18.56 -3.32
N SER A 26 2.13 -18.02 -3.01
CA SER A 26 2.91 -17.19 -3.95
C SER A 26 4.38 -17.10 -3.54
N THR A 27 5.27 -17.13 -4.52
CA THR A 27 6.72 -16.91 -4.33
C THR A 27 7.13 -15.46 -4.62
N GLN A 28 6.18 -14.58 -4.91
CA GLN A 28 6.44 -13.21 -5.37
C GLN A 28 6.47 -12.18 -4.23
N HIS A 29 6.38 -12.62 -2.98
CA HIS A 29 6.38 -11.72 -1.82
C HIS A 29 7.78 -11.51 -1.27
N PHE A 30 8.11 -10.24 -1.04
CA PHE A 30 9.38 -9.81 -0.47
C PHE A 30 9.11 -8.72 0.56
N LEU A 31 9.93 -8.70 1.62
CA LEU A 31 9.90 -7.68 2.68
C LEU A 31 11.33 -7.44 3.17
N HIS A 32 11.53 -6.39 3.96
CA HIS A 32 12.75 -6.24 4.74
C HIS A 32 12.88 -7.43 5.72
N LYS A 33 14.12 -7.88 5.98
CA LYS A 33 14.38 -9.07 6.81
C LYS A 33 13.69 -9.06 8.19
N ASP A 34 13.65 -7.88 8.82
CA ASP A 34 13.05 -7.73 10.15
C ASP A 34 11.51 -7.77 10.06
N SER A 35 10.95 -7.21 8.98
CA SER A 35 9.52 -7.29 8.67
C SER A 35 9.07 -8.71 8.37
N VAL A 36 9.89 -9.53 7.68
CA VAL A 36 9.58 -10.97 7.48
C VAL A 36 9.43 -11.68 8.82
N LYS A 37 10.39 -11.50 9.73
CA LYS A 37 10.37 -12.14 11.04
C LYS A 37 9.13 -11.75 11.84
N ALA A 38 8.81 -10.46 11.86
CA ALA A 38 7.64 -9.95 12.57
C ALA A 38 6.33 -10.48 11.95
N PHE A 39 6.21 -10.46 10.61
CA PHE A 39 5.02 -10.92 9.91
C PHE A 39 4.78 -12.42 10.11
N GLN A 40 5.82 -13.25 10.08
CA GLN A 40 5.70 -14.69 10.37
C GLN A 40 5.23 -14.94 11.81
N GLY A 41 5.68 -14.13 12.77
CA GLY A 41 5.18 -14.17 14.15
C GLY A 41 3.68 -13.84 14.23
N LEU A 42 3.25 -12.79 13.51
CA LEU A 42 1.84 -12.42 13.39
C LEU A 42 1.01 -13.55 12.75
N GLN A 43 1.50 -14.17 11.66
CA GLN A 43 0.84 -15.30 11.01
C GLN A 43 0.66 -16.50 11.95
N GLN A 44 1.69 -16.84 12.75
CA GLN A 44 1.59 -17.91 13.73
C GLN A 44 0.58 -17.59 14.84
N CYS A 45 0.49 -16.33 15.26
CA CYS A 45 -0.50 -15.90 16.24
C CYS A 45 -1.92 -15.94 15.66
N ALA A 46 -2.11 -15.47 14.43
CA ALA A 46 -3.37 -15.53 13.70
C ALA A 46 -3.86 -16.98 13.54
N LEU A 47 -2.95 -17.90 13.19
CA LEU A 47 -3.26 -19.33 13.04
C LEU A 47 -3.80 -19.96 14.33
N LYS A 48 -3.29 -19.57 15.50
CA LYS A 48 -3.80 -20.05 16.80
C LYS A 48 -5.23 -19.59 17.08
N GLN A 49 -5.68 -18.54 16.39
CA GLN A 49 -7.04 -17.99 16.48
C GLN A 49 -7.93 -18.46 15.32
N GLY A 50 -7.44 -19.36 14.47
CA GLY A 50 -8.19 -19.93 13.35
C GLY A 50 -8.05 -19.17 12.04
N PHE A 51 -7.29 -18.07 11.99
CA PHE A 51 -7.08 -17.30 10.77
C PHE A 51 -5.90 -17.81 9.94
N ASN A 52 -6.11 -17.93 8.63
CA ASN A 52 -5.06 -18.17 7.65
C ASN A 52 -4.57 -16.84 7.06
N LEU A 53 -3.85 -16.05 7.87
CA LEU A 53 -3.35 -14.74 7.45
C LEU A 53 -2.32 -14.86 6.33
N GLN A 54 -2.64 -14.38 5.13
CA GLN A 54 -1.77 -14.41 3.95
C GLN A 54 -1.52 -13.01 3.39
N PRO A 55 -0.34 -12.78 2.79
CA PRO A 55 -0.09 -11.56 2.03
C PRO A 55 -0.86 -11.60 0.71
N ALA A 56 -1.72 -10.61 0.47
CA ALA A 56 -2.28 -10.31 -0.85
C ALA A 56 -1.28 -9.53 -1.71
N SER A 57 -0.56 -8.59 -1.08
CA SER A 57 0.44 -7.75 -1.72
C SER A 57 1.50 -7.35 -0.66
N SER A 58 2.75 -7.21 -1.09
CA SER A 58 3.87 -6.82 -0.22
C SER A 58 4.80 -5.90 -1.00
N PHE A 59 6.09 -6.20 -1.18
CA PHE A 59 6.94 -5.34 -2.01
C PHE A 59 6.39 -5.18 -3.43
N ARG A 60 6.41 -3.94 -3.89
CA ARG A 60 6.04 -3.55 -5.25
C ARG A 60 7.16 -2.69 -5.81
N ASP A 61 7.72 -3.07 -6.95
CA ASP A 61 8.73 -2.22 -7.59
C ASP A 61 8.11 -0.98 -8.25
N PHE A 62 8.99 -0.06 -8.60
CA PHE A 62 8.65 1.18 -9.27
C PHE A 62 7.85 0.93 -10.56
N GLN A 63 8.31 0.03 -11.43
CA GLN A 63 7.66 -0.24 -12.72
C GLN A 63 6.26 -0.81 -12.55
N ARG A 64 6.03 -1.68 -11.55
CA ARG A 64 4.70 -2.20 -11.24
C ARG A 64 3.78 -1.07 -10.76
N GLN A 65 4.25 -0.19 -9.88
CA GLN A 65 3.46 0.96 -9.43
C GLN A 65 3.19 1.95 -10.56
N GLN A 66 4.17 2.20 -11.44
CA GLN A 66 4.03 3.00 -12.67
C GLN A 66 2.95 2.44 -13.59
N LEU A 67 2.95 1.13 -13.83
CA LEU A 67 1.92 0.47 -14.62
C LEU A 67 0.52 0.66 -14.02
N ILE A 68 0.37 0.45 -12.71
CA ILE A 68 -0.91 0.65 -12.00
C ILE A 68 -1.39 2.09 -12.17
N TRP A 69 -0.53 3.05 -11.85
CA TRP A 69 -0.81 4.49 -11.92
C TRP A 69 -1.21 4.91 -13.34
N ASN A 70 -0.37 4.61 -14.34
CA ASN A 70 -0.60 5.00 -15.72
C ASN A 70 -1.87 4.36 -16.29
N SER A 71 -2.13 3.10 -15.95
CA SER A 71 -3.36 2.41 -16.38
C SER A 71 -4.60 3.07 -15.79
N LYS A 72 -4.59 3.44 -14.50
CA LYS A 72 -5.69 4.17 -13.86
C LYS A 72 -5.89 5.55 -14.49
N PHE A 73 -4.80 6.31 -14.68
CA PHE A 73 -4.85 7.64 -15.28
C PHE A 73 -5.42 7.65 -16.70
N ARG A 74 -5.11 6.61 -17.48
CA ARG A 74 -5.61 6.41 -18.84
C ARG A 74 -7.01 5.78 -18.89
N GLY A 75 -7.67 5.54 -17.75
CA GLY A 75 -9.00 4.93 -17.67
C GLY A 75 -9.04 3.43 -18.01
N GLN A 76 -7.89 2.75 -18.03
CA GLN A 76 -7.75 1.31 -18.34
C GLN A 76 -7.99 0.42 -17.11
N ARG A 77 -7.97 1.01 -15.91
CA ARG A 77 -8.28 0.34 -14.64
C ARG A 77 -9.32 1.16 -13.88
N LYS A 78 -10.18 0.47 -13.13
CA LYS A 78 -11.19 1.07 -12.25
C LYS A 78 -10.53 2.09 -11.31
N VAL A 79 -11.13 3.26 -11.26
CA VAL A 79 -10.98 4.27 -10.19
C VAL A 79 -12.38 4.51 -9.66
N HIS A 80 -12.53 4.63 -8.35
CA HIS A 80 -13.84 4.71 -7.71
C HIS A 80 -13.89 5.78 -6.63
N ASP A 81 -15.11 6.17 -6.27
CA ASP A 81 -15.39 7.03 -5.13
C ASP A 81 -15.33 6.26 -3.80
N ASP A 82 -15.60 6.96 -2.69
CA ASP A 82 -15.67 6.38 -1.34
C ASP A 82 -16.79 5.37 -1.13
N HIS A 83 -17.74 5.28 -2.07
CA HIS A 83 -18.81 4.30 -2.08
C HIS A 83 -18.50 3.10 -2.99
N GLY A 84 -17.33 3.05 -3.61
CA GLY A 84 -16.92 1.98 -4.52
C GLY A 84 -17.48 2.10 -5.94
N ASN A 85 -18.19 3.19 -6.26
CA ASN A 85 -18.76 3.42 -7.59
C ASN A 85 -17.67 3.87 -8.57
N PRO A 86 -17.66 3.34 -9.81
CA PRO A 86 -16.68 3.73 -10.81
C PRO A 86 -16.81 5.21 -11.19
N LEU A 87 -15.67 5.89 -11.33
CA LEU A 87 -15.58 7.28 -11.78
C LEU A 87 -15.30 7.36 -13.29
N ASP A 88 -16.04 8.23 -13.99
CA ASP A 88 -15.73 8.60 -15.37
C ASP A 88 -14.62 9.67 -15.40
N LEU A 89 -13.39 9.22 -15.65
CA LEU A 89 -12.23 10.10 -15.70
C LEU A 89 -12.17 10.97 -16.97
N SER A 90 -12.96 10.67 -18.01
CA SER A 90 -12.85 11.37 -19.31
C SER A 90 -13.22 12.86 -19.23
N ARG A 91 -14.00 13.24 -18.21
CA ARG A 91 -14.48 14.60 -17.96
C ARG A 91 -13.64 15.39 -16.96
N LEU A 92 -12.63 14.76 -16.37
CA LEU A 92 -11.80 15.33 -15.32
C LEU A 92 -10.54 15.98 -15.90
N SER A 93 -10.10 17.08 -15.29
CA SER A 93 -8.75 17.61 -15.51
C SER A 93 -7.69 16.62 -15.03
N ASP A 94 -6.45 16.77 -15.50
CA ASP A 94 -5.35 15.90 -15.08
C ASP A 94 -5.12 15.93 -13.56
N TRP A 95 -5.31 17.09 -12.93
CA TRP A 95 -5.23 17.19 -11.48
C TRP A 95 -6.39 16.46 -10.78
N GLN A 96 -7.64 16.64 -11.26
CA GLN A 96 -8.79 15.92 -10.70
C GLN A 96 -8.65 14.40 -10.85
N LYS A 97 -8.12 13.91 -11.98
CA LYS A 97 -7.77 12.50 -12.17
C LYS A 97 -6.72 12.06 -11.15
N ALA A 98 -5.64 12.82 -10.99
CA ALA A 98 -4.59 12.52 -10.04
C ALA A 98 -5.14 12.42 -8.62
N GLN A 99 -5.98 13.37 -8.18
CA GLN A 99 -6.62 13.33 -6.86
C GLN A 99 -7.49 12.08 -6.67
N ALA A 100 -8.31 11.74 -7.65
CA ALA A 100 -9.16 10.55 -7.60
C ALA A 100 -8.35 9.25 -7.52
N ILE A 101 -7.17 9.20 -8.15
CA ILE A 101 -6.28 8.03 -8.11
C ILE A 101 -5.49 8.00 -6.79
N LEU A 102 -4.92 9.13 -6.37
CA LEU A 102 -4.17 9.30 -5.11
C LEU A 102 -5.01 8.92 -3.89
N ARG A 103 -6.34 9.05 -3.99
CA ARG A 103 -7.27 8.56 -2.98
C ARG A 103 -7.04 7.08 -2.65
N TRP A 104 -6.70 6.24 -3.62
CA TRP A 104 -6.62 4.78 -3.42
C TRP A 104 -5.31 4.15 -3.92
N SER A 105 -4.36 4.97 -4.38
CA SER A 105 -3.14 4.48 -5.01
C SER A 105 -2.01 5.48 -4.92
N ALA A 106 -0.92 5.04 -4.32
CA ALA A 106 0.32 5.80 -4.26
C ALA A 106 0.91 6.09 -5.66
N LEU A 107 1.74 7.12 -5.73
CA LEU A 107 2.53 7.43 -6.92
C LEU A 107 3.65 6.41 -7.13
N PRO A 108 4.11 6.22 -8.38
CA PRO A 108 5.33 5.47 -8.65
C PRO A 108 6.50 6.16 -7.94
N GLY A 109 7.23 5.43 -7.09
CA GLY A 109 8.31 5.99 -6.27
C GLY A 109 7.88 6.54 -4.92
N ALA A 110 6.57 6.64 -4.63
CA ALA A 110 6.04 7.10 -3.33
C ALA A 110 5.15 6.05 -2.64
N SER A 111 5.12 4.81 -3.13
CA SER A 111 4.41 3.73 -2.43
C SER A 111 5.22 3.26 -1.24
N ARG A 112 4.59 3.19 -0.07
CA ARG A 112 5.21 2.62 1.14
C ARG A 112 5.63 1.15 0.94
N HIS A 113 4.95 0.41 0.05
CA HIS A 113 5.34 -0.95 -0.34
C HIS A 113 6.76 -1.06 -0.88
N HIS A 114 7.35 0.03 -1.40
CA HIS A 114 8.75 0.06 -1.84
C HIS A 114 9.72 -0.25 -0.69
N TRP A 115 9.35 0.08 0.55
CA TRP A 115 10.24 -0.01 1.71
C TRP A 115 10.36 -1.42 2.27
N GLY A 116 9.48 -2.34 1.84
CA GLY A 116 9.44 -3.71 2.36
C GLY A 116 8.92 -3.81 3.80
N SER A 117 8.23 -2.78 4.28
CA SER A 117 7.57 -2.73 5.60
C SER A 117 6.07 -3.02 5.54
N GLU A 118 5.47 -2.96 4.35
CA GLU A 118 4.01 -2.99 4.18
C GLU A 118 3.52 -4.34 3.66
N VAL A 119 2.36 -4.77 4.16
CA VAL A 119 1.66 -5.97 3.68
C VAL A 119 0.16 -5.66 3.60
N ASP A 120 -0.43 -5.91 2.43
CA ASP A 120 -1.89 -6.04 2.30
C ASP A 120 -2.26 -7.46 2.70
N VAL A 121 -3.13 -7.63 3.70
CA VAL A 121 -3.45 -8.95 4.27
C VAL A 121 -4.87 -9.39 4.01
N PHE A 122 -5.07 -10.71 3.88
CA PHE A 122 -6.38 -11.33 3.78
C PHE A 122 -6.33 -12.76 4.33
N ASP A 123 -7.50 -13.39 4.45
CA ASP A 123 -7.61 -14.83 4.72
C ASP A 123 -8.27 -15.52 3.52
N PRO A 124 -7.54 -16.36 2.75
CA PRO A 124 -8.11 -17.01 1.58
C PRO A 124 -9.22 -18.02 1.93
N ASN A 125 -9.29 -18.51 3.18
CA ASN A 125 -10.35 -19.42 3.61
C ASN A 125 -11.69 -18.69 3.87
N LEU A 126 -11.64 -17.37 4.06
CA LEU A 126 -12.84 -16.54 4.27
C LEU A 126 -13.42 -16.00 2.95
N LEU A 127 -12.67 -16.05 1.86
CA LEU A 127 -13.17 -15.64 0.54
C LEU A 127 -14.30 -16.56 0.08
N PRO A 128 -15.49 -16.02 -0.27
CA PRO A 128 -16.57 -16.83 -0.79
C PRO A 128 -16.21 -17.50 -2.12
N THR A 129 -16.87 -18.61 -2.40
CA THR A 129 -16.72 -19.31 -3.68
C THR A 129 -17.04 -18.36 -4.84
N ASN A 130 -16.23 -18.39 -5.90
CA ASN A 130 -16.33 -17.54 -7.10
C ASN A 130 -16.13 -16.03 -6.87
N HIS A 131 -15.63 -15.62 -5.71
CA HIS A 131 -15.24 -14.23 -5.47
C HIS A 131 -13.72 -14.08 -5.58
N GLN A 132 -13.29 -12.93 -6.10
CA GLN A 132 -11.88 -12.52 -6.09
C GLN A 132 -11.71 -11.47 -5.00
N LEU A 133 -10.56 -11.49 -4.34
CA LEU A 133 -10.18 -10.44 -3.39
C LEU A 133 -10.17 -9.08 -4.10
N GLN A 134 -10.90 -8.10 -3.54
CA GLN A 134 -10.97 -6.76 -4.13
C GLN A 134 -10.07 -5.75 -3.41
N LEU A 135 -9.74 -6.01 -2.14
CA LEU A 135 -9.14 -5.04 -1.23
C LEU A 135 -9.98 -3.76 -1.19
N GLU A 136 -11.26 -3.92 -0.85
CA GLU A 136 -12.19 -2.82 -0.65
C GLU A 136 -12.70 -2.77 0.80
N PRO A 137 -13.00 -1.58 1.37
CA PRO A 137 -13.26 -1.43 2.81
C PRO A 137 -14.41 -2.28 3.33
N TRP A 138 -15.42 -2.50 2.49
CA TRP A 138 -16.60 -3.29 2.83
C TRP A 138 -16.27 -4.76 3.08
N GLU A 139 -15.19 -5.31 2.50
CA GLU A 139 -14.78 -6.70 2.75
C GLU A 139 -14.34 -6.90 4.20
N TYR A 140 -13.89 -5.84 4.88
CA TYR A 140 -13.34 -5.84 6.24
C TYR A 140 -14.25 -5.14 7.27
N ALA A 141 -15.34 -4.51 6.82
CA ALA A 141 -16.34 -3.86 7.66
C ALA A 141 -17.37 -4.86 8.18
N GLN A 142 -18.23 -4.45 9.12
CA GLN A 142 -19.29 -5.31 9.66
C GLN A 142 -20.17 -5.88 8.54
N GLY A 143 -20.29 -7.22 8.51
CA GLY A 143 -20.99 -7.96 7.45
C GLY A 143 -20.09 -8.39 6.27
N GLY A 144 -18.86 -7.90 6.20
CA GLY A 144 -17.83 -8.35 5.26
C GLY A 144 -17.14 -9.64 5.71
N TYR A 145 -16.55 -10.36 4.75
CA TYR A 145 -15.96 -11.68 4.98
C TYR A 145 -14.72 -11.64 5.90
N PHE A 146 -14.01 -10.52 5.93
CA PHE A 146 -12.81 -10.31 6.76
C PHE A 146 -13.09 -9.50 8.02
N PHE A 147 -14.36 -9.30 8.40
CA PHE A 147 -14.71 -8.49 9.57
C PHE A 147 -14.03 -8.99 10.85
N GLU A 148 -14.18 -10.28 11.17
CA GLU A 148 -13.60 -10.86 12.38
C GLU A 148 -12.06 -10.81 12.36
N LEU A 149 -11.46 -11.00 11.18
CA LEU A 149 -10.02 -10.84 11.00
C LEU A 149 -9.58 -9.39 11.27
N SER A 150 -10.34 -8.41 10.75
CA SER A 150 -10.07 -6.99 10.94
C SER A 150 -10.14 -6.58 12.41
N GLU A 151 -11.18 -7.02 13.14
CA GLU A 151 -11.28 -6.81 14.59
C GLU A 151 -10.10 -7.42 15.33
N TRP A 152 -9.73 -8.65 14.97
CA TRP A 152 -8.59 -9.33 15.56
C TRP A 152 -7.27 -8.58 15.30
N LEU A 153 -7.03 -8.14 14.07
CA LEU A 153 -5.82 -7.40 13.71
C LEU A 153 -5.69 -6.11 14.52
N GLN A 154 -6.77 -5.33 14.65
CA GLN A 154 -6.78 -4.08 15.43
C GLN A 154 -6.30 -4.26 16.88
N LEU A 155 -6.59 -5.43 17.48
CA LEU A 155 -6.22 -5.74 18.86
C LEU A 155 -4.82 -6.39 18.99
N ASN A 156 -4.30 -7.02 17.93
CA ASN A 156 -3.17 -7.96 18.05
C ASN A 156 -1.93 -7.61 17.21
N ILE A 157 -1.98 -6.64 16.29
CA ILE A 157 -0.82 -6.35 15.44
C ILE A 157 0.30 -5.58 16.17
N ALA A 158 -0.06 -4.77 17.18
CA ALA A 158 0.89 -3.89 17.87
C ALA A 158 1.97 -4.65 18.65
N GLN A 159 1.68 -5.84 19.16
CA GLN A 159 2.66 -6.74 19.79
C GLN A 159 3.73 -7.28 18.83
N PHE A 160 3.53 -7.11 17.51
CA PHE A 160 4.49 -7.45 16.46
C PHE A 160 5.07 -6.19 15.78
N ASP A 161 4.93 -5.02 16.41
CA ASP A 161 5.32 -3.70 15.91
C ASP A 161 4.67 -3.31 14.57
N PHE A 162 3.52 -3.91 14.25
CA PHE A 162 2.69 -3.50 13.12
C PHE A 162 1.64 -2.48 13.53
N ALA A 163 1.24 -1.64 12.58
CA ALA A 163 0.11 -0.73 12.70
C ALA A 163 -0.77 -0.76 11.44
N LEU A 164 -1.96 -0.19 11.54
CA LEU A 164 -2.88 0.07 10.43
C LEU A 164 -2.83 1.56 10.09
N PRO A 165 -1.90 2.01 9.22
CA PRO A 165 -1.66 3.44 9.02
C PRO A 165 -2.82 4.15 8.30
N PHE A 166 -3.70 3.40 7.62
CA PHE A 166 -4.80 3.94 6.83
C PHE A 166 -6.19 3.78 7.48
N THR A 167 -6.27 3.40 8.77
CA THR A 167 -7.58 3.26 9.45
C THR A 167 -8.01 4.50 10.23
N ASN A 168 -7.07 5.20 10.87
CA ASN A 168 -7.32 6.39 11.69
C ASN A 168 -6.64 7.63 11.10
N LEU A 169 -7.00 7.97 9.87
CA LEU A 169 -6.41 9.09 9.15
C LEU A 169 -6.79 10.44 9.76
N LEU A 170 -5.84 11.38 9.75
CA LEU A 170 -6.09 12.76 10.11
C LEU A 170 -7.06 13.42 9.10
N THR A 171 -7.83 14.41 9.54
CA THR A 171 -8.87 15.07 8.73
C THR A 171 -8.33 15.84 7.52
N ASP A 172 -7.04 16.17 7.52
CA ASP A 172 -6.34 16.81 6.41
C ASP A 172 -5.83 15.82 5.35
N LYS A 173 -5.85 14.51 5.65
CA LYS A 173 -5.48 13.45 4.71
C LYS A 173 -6.66 13.05 3.83
N GLN A 174 -6.37 12.86 2.56
CA GLN A 174 -7.35 12.48 1.53
C GLN A 174 -7.03 11.11 0.94
N ILE A 175 -6.53 10.20 1.77
CA ILE A 175 -6.23 8.80 1.43
C ILE A 175 -7.36 7.90 1.90
N GLY A 176 -7.70 6.90 1.10
CA GLY A 176 -8.75 5.93 1.35
C GLY A 176 -8.52 5.18 2.65
N HIS A 177 -9.62 4.68 3.21
CA HIS A 177 -9.57 3.82 4.38
C HIS A 177 -9.14 2.42 3.95
N GLU A 178 -7.98 1.94 4.39
CA GLU A 178 -7.42 0.64 3.94
C GLU A 178 -7.20 -0.30 5.16
N PRO A 179 -8.25 -0.97 5.66
CA PRO A 179 -8.18 -1.82 6.86
C PRO A 179 -7.36 -3.11 6.67
N TRP A 180 -7.03 -3.46 5.43
CA TRP A 180 -6.16 -4.59 5.09
C TRP A 180 -4.67 -4.26 5.13
N HIS A 181 -4.32 -2.97 5.12
CA HIS A 181 -2.94 -2.53 4.94
C HIS A 181 -2.26 -2.44 6.30
N ILE A 182 -1.30 -3.33 6.57
CA ILE A 182 -0.48 -3.28 7.78
C ILE A 182 0.95 -2.80 7.47
N SER A 183 1.52 -2.04 8.40
CA SER A 183 2.86 -1.44 8.29
C SER A 183 3.72 -1.83 9.46
N TYR A 184 4.88 -2.45 9.20
CA TYR A 184 5.90 -2.71 10.22
C TYR A 184 6.63 -1.40 10.57
N LEU A 185 6.25 -0.81 11.71
CA LEU A 185 6.66 0.54 12.11
C LEU A 185 8.17 0.73 12.18
N PRO A 186 8.98 -0.22 12.71
CA PRO A 186 10.41 0.00 12.85
C PRO A 186 11.13 0.25 11.52
N ILE A 187 10.63 -0.28 10.40
CA ILE A 187 11.21 -0.02 9.07
C ILE A 187 10.55 1.19 8.42
N ALA A 188 9.22 1.28 8.47
CA ALA A 188 8.47 2.36 7.85
C ALA A 188 8.88 3.75 8.37
N GLN A 189 9.16 3.87 9.66
CA GLN A 189 9.57 5.15 10.26
C GLN A 189 10.92 5.64 9.71
N TYR A 190 11.92 4.77 9.54
CA TYR A 190 13.19 5.16 8.93
C TYR A 190 13.04 5.54 7.47
N ALA A 191 12.23 4.79 6.72
CA ALA A 191 12.00 5.07 5.31
C ALA A 191 11.27 6.40 5.11
N MET A 192 10.23 6.66 5.91
CA MET A 192 9.47 7.91 5.90
C MET A 192 10.36 9.13 6.22
N GLN A 193 11.26 9.02 7.20
CA GLN A 193 12.18 10.11 7.56
C GLN A 193 13.22 10.41 6.47
N GLN A 194 13.52 9.43 5.61
CA GLN A 194 14.53 9.55 4.54
C GLN A 194 13.91 9.88 3.18
N PHE A 195 12.59 9.71 3.03
CA PHE A 195 11.89 10.01 1.80
C PHE A 195 11.58 11.51 1.67
N SER A 196 11.71 12.07 0.47
CA SER A 196 11.50 13.50 0.24
C SER A 196 10.91 13.77 -1.15
N PRO A 197 10.30 14.96 -1.36
CA PRO A 197 9.82 15.40 -2.68
C PRO A 197 10.91 15.35 -3.76
N GLU A 198 12.15 15.71 -3.42
CA GLU A 198 13.27 15.72 -4.35
C GLU A 198 13.62 14.30 -4.82
N LEU A 199 13.61 13.32 -3.90
CA LEU A 199 13.84 11.91 -4.26
C LEU A 199 12.73 11.38 -5.17
N LEU A 200 11.48 11.75 -4.91
CA LEU A 200 10.36 11.38 -5.78
C LEU A 200 10.55 11.94 -7.19
N LEU A 201 10.85 13.24 -7.31
CA LEU A 201 11.06 13.90 -8.60
C LEU A 201 12.27 13.32 -9.35
N GLN A 202 13.36 13.00 -8.65
CA GLN A 202 14.52 12.32 -9.22
C GLN A 202 14.15 10.93 -9.74
N SER A 203 13.33 10.19 -9.01
CA SER A 203 12.86 8.87 -9.45
C SER A 203 12.04 8.91 -10.74
N TRP A 204 11.48 10.07 -11.10
CA TRP A 204 10.71 10.24 -12.34
C TRP A 204 11.55 10.70 -13.53
N GLN A 205 12.85 10.94 -13.37
CA GLN A 205 13.72 11.25 -14.50
C GLN A 205 13.75 10.05 -15.46
N ASP A 206 13.58 10.33 -16.75
CA ASP A 206 13.48 9.34 -17.84
C ASP A 206 12.34 8.32 -17.72
N GLU A 207 11.37 8.58 -16.85
CA GLU A 207 10.19 7.73 -16.64
C GLU A 207 8.92 8.36 -17.23
N GLU A 208 8.06 7.54 -17.83
CA GLU A 208 6.74 7.97 -18.29
C GLU A 208 5.73 7.92 -17.13
N ILE A 209 5.44 9.08 -16.53
CA ILE A 209 4.43 9.22 -15.49
C ILE A 209 3.22 9.96 -16.08
N ALA A 210 2.08 9.28 -16.17
CA ALA A 210 0.85 9.90 -16.63
C ALA A 210 0.45 11.04 -15.68
N GLY A 211 0.15 12.23 -16.23
CA GLY A 211 -0.16 13.42 -15.44
C GLY A 211 1.06 14.12 -14.80
N LYS A 212 2.30 13.78 -15.18
CA LYS A 212 3.54 14.30 -14.55
C LYS A 212 3.56 15.81 -14.34
N VAL A 213 3.13 16.59 -15.34
CA VAL A 213 3.11 18.06 -15.26
C VAL A 213 2.19 18.54 -14.13
N ALA A 214 0.97 18.01 -14.04
CA ALA A 214 0.04 18.35 -12.97
C ALA A 214 0.56 17.91 -11.60
N LEU A 215 1.15 16.70 -11.52
CA LEU A 215 1.74 16.19 -10.27
C LEU A 215 2.89 17.08 -9.78
N GLN A 216 3.74 17.57 -10.68
CA GLN A 216 4.84 18.48 -10.33
C GLN A 216 4.32 19.84 -9.85
N GLN A 217 3.26 20.36 -10.45
CA GLN A 217 2.64 21.63 -10.03
C GLN A 217 1.97 21.55 -8.65
N HIS A 218 1.50 20.37 -8.25
CA HIS A 218 0.78 20.14 -6.99
C HIS A 218 1.58 19.28 -5.99
N LEU A 219 2.91 19.25 -6.09
CA LEU A 219 3.74 18.36 -5.29
C LEU A 219 3.58 18.59 -3.77
N ASP A 220 3.51 19.85 -3.34
CA ASP A 220 3.31 20.20 -1.93
C ASP A 220 1.93 19.72 -1.42
N ASP A 221 0.87 19.92 -2.22
CA ASP A 221 -0.48 19.41 -1.92
C ASP A 221 -0.48 17.88 -1.79
N ILE A 222 0.28 17.20 -2.66
CA ILE A 222 0.42 15.75 -2.66
C ILE A 222 1.05 15.28 -1.35
N PHE A 223 2.20 15.84 -0.96
CA PHE A 223 2.90 15.46 0.28
C PHE A 223 2.07 15.76 1.53
N GLN A 224 1.36 16.89 1.52
CA GLN A 224 0.51 17.26 2.64
C GLN A 224 -0.71 16.33 2.77
N ARG A 225 -1.43 16.04 1.68
CA ARG A 225 -2.76 15.42 1.75
C ARG A 225 -2.77 13.93 1.44
N PHE A 226 -1.79 13.40 0.70
CA PHE A 226 -1.85 12.06 0.12
C PHE A 226 -0.68 11.14 0.52
N LEU A 227 0.28 11.60 1.32
CA LEU A 227 1.37 10.78 1.85
C LEU A 227 1.32 10.69 3.38
N ILE A 228 1.69 9.52 3.92
CA ILE A 228 1.83 9.21 5.36
C ILE A 228 3.01 8.28 5.61
#